data_AF-A0A7Y2DUV1-F1
#
_entry.id   AF-A0A7Y2DUV1-F1
#
_cell.length_a   1.000
_cell.length_b   1.000
_cell.length_c   1.000
_cell.angle_alpha   90.00
_cell.angle_beta   90.00
_cell.angle_gamma   90.00
#
_symmetry.space_group_name_H-M   'P 1'
#
loop_
_entity.id
_entity.type
_entity.pdbx_description
1 polymer ?
#
loop_
_entity_poly.entity_id
_entity_poly.type
_entity_poly.pdbx_seq_one_letter_code
_entity_poly.pdbx_strand_id
1 'polypeptide(L)'
;MYTVNIQNDFFFPISVTEVGNKVSTVKPEGGNQTYKNWGLARLSIPGMGEALFFDLGKTKLDQYTNPNLSWTNYTWGVLIRYQGVDAYYRYNQVGSMRATFDKYGTLHMEFDEGGMETALPEIIVK
;
A
#
# COMPACT_ATOMS: atom_id res chain seq x y z
N MET A 1 -12.46 4.76 2.15
CA MET A 1 -11.89 5.18 0.86
C MET A 1 -10.74 6.14 1.13
N TYR A 2 -9.64 5.93 0.43
CA TYR A 2 -8.39 6.68 0.63
C TYR A 2 -7.79 7.10 -0.71
N THR A 3 -6.82 8.00 -0.65
CA THR A 3 -6.06 8.46 -1.81
C THR A 3 -4.66 7.85 -1.78
N VAL A 4 -4.19 7.39 -2.93
CA VAL A 4 -2.80 6.93 -3.10
C VAL A 4 -2.12 7.84 -4.12
N ASN A 5 -1.03 8.48 -3.72
CA ASN A 5 -0.12 9.12 -4.65
C ASN A 5 1.02 8.16 -4.97
N ILE A 6 1.19 7.81 -6.24
CA ILE A 6 2.30 6.95 -6.68
C ILE A 6 3.29 7.81 -7.45
N GLN A 7 4.52 7.85 -6.95
CA GLN A 7 5.67 8.42 -7.64
C GLN A 7 6.58 7.28 -8.12
N ASN A 8 7.00 7.35 -9.37
CA ASN A 8 7.81 6.35 -10.02
C ASN A 8 9.08 6.94 -10.63
N ASP A 9 10.17 6.89 -9.87
CA ASP A 9 11.51 7.25 -10.33
C ASP A 9 12.25 6.03 -10.91
N PHE A 10 11.62 4.85 -10.90
CA PHE A 10 12.16 3.63 -11.50
C PHE A 10 12.15 3.70 -13.03
N PHE A 11 13.04 2.93 -13.66
CA PHE A 11 13.24 2.95 -15.11
C PHE A 11 12.14 2.24 -15.91
N PHE A 12 11.35 1.38 -15.26
CA PHE A 12 10.19 0.74 -15.87
C PHE A 12 8.87 1.36 -15.42
N PRO A 13 7.82 1.34 -16.27
CA PRO A 13 6.49 1.73 -15.86
C PRO A 13 5.94 0.77 -14.79
N ILE A 14 5.25 1.32 -13.79
CA ILE A 14 4.53 0.53 -12.80
C ILE A 14 3.08 0.36 -13.26
N SER A 15 2.62 -0.88 -13.36
CA SER A 15 1.24 -1.17 -13.75
C SER A 15 0.36 -1.25 -12.51
N VAL A 16 -0.75 -0.53 -12.52
CA VAL A 16 -1.77 -0.54 -11.48
C VAL A 16 -3.00 -1.26 -12.01
N THR A 17 -3.41 -2.34 -11.36
CA THR A 17 -4.66 -3.04 -11.65
C THR A 17 -5.63 -2.88 -10.48
N GLU A 18 -6.74 -2.18 -10.71
CA GLU A 18 -7.83 -2.01 -9.74
C GLU A 18 -8.88 -3.13 -9.90
N VAL A 19 -9.80 -3.25 -8.93
CA VAL A 19 -10.98 -4.15 -9.05
C VAL A 19 -11.71 -3.93 -10.38
N GLY A 20 -12.15 -5.02 -11.00
CA GLY A 20 -12.81 -4.99 -12.31
C GLY A 20 -11.83 -4.95 -13.49
N ASN A 21 -10.55 -5.28 -13.26
CA ASN A 21 -9.49 -5.34 -14.28
C ASN A 21 -9.23 -4.01 -14.98
N LYS A 22 -9.50 -2.89 -14.30
CA LYS A 22 -9.12 -1.58 -14.79
C LYS A 22 -7.61 -1.42 -14.60
N VAL A 23 -6.89 -1.30 -15.72
CA VAL A 23 -5.43 -1.17 -15.73
C VAL A 23 -5.05 0.26 -16.08
N SER A 24 -4.08 0.79 -15.33
CA SER A 24 -3.40 2.04 -15.64
C SER A 24 -1.90 1.89 -15.40
N THR A 25 -1.11 2.85 -15.86
CA THR A 25 0.36 2.80 -15.73
C THR A 25 0.88 4.13 -15.19
N VAL A 26 1.78 4.06 -14.22
CA VAL A 26 2.59 5.20 -13.80
C VAL A 26 3.85 5.19 -14.66
N LYS A 27 4.10 6.29 -15.38
CA LYS A 27 5.24 6.42 -16.30
C LYS A 27 6.57 6.23 -15.55
N PRO A 28 7.62 5.71 -16.20
CA PRO A 28 8.96 5.64 -15.61
C PRO A 28 9.58 7.04 -15.43
N GLU A 29 10.69 7.09 -14.71
CA GLU A 29 11.62 8.24 -14.66
C GLU A 29 10.95 9.57 -14.26
N GLY A 30 10.28 9.58 -13.12
CA GLY A 30 9.61 10.76 -12.55
C GLY A 30 8.11 10.83 -12.82
N GLY A 31 7.50 9.71 -13.24
CA GLY A 31 6.06 9.64 -13.39
C GLY A 31 5.35 9.80 -12.04
N ASN A 32 4.26 10.57 -12.02
CA ASN A 32 3.45 10.75 -10.83
C ASN A 32 1.97 10.59 -11.19
N GLN A 33 1.26 9.77 -10.43
CA GLN A 33 -0.17 9.55 -10.60
C GLN A 33 -0.88 9.51 -9.25
N THR A 34 -1.94 10.29 -9.13
CA THR A 34 -2.82 10.26 -7.95
C THR A 34 -4.07 9.47 -8.27
N TYR A 35 -4.41 8.56 -7.38
CA TYR A 35 -5.61 7.76 -7.46
C TYR A 35 -6.51 8.04 -6.25
N LYS A 36 -7.72 8.50 -6.55
CA LYS A 36 -8.74 8.82 -5.55
C LYS A 36 -9.71 7.65 -5.41
N ASN A 37 -10.34 7.54 -4.25
CA ASN A 37 -11.30 6.47 -3.94
C ASN A 37 -10.70 5.07 -4.13
N TRP A 38 -9.43 4.92 -3.75
CA TRP A 38 -8.71 3.67 -3.88
C TRP A 38 -9.33 2.59 -2.98
N GLY A 39 -9.27 1.36 -3.47
CA GLY A 39 -9.77 0.15 -2.80
C GLY A 39 -8.79 -1.01 -2.96
N LEU A 40 -9.29 -2.21 -3.30
CA LEU A 40 -8.42 -3.34 -3.62
C LEU A 40 -7.69 -3.10 -4.97
N ALA A 41 -6.37 -3.19 -4.96
CA ALA A 41 -5.55 -3.04 -6.16
C ALA A 41 -4.22 -3.77 -6.04
N ARG A 42 -3.62 -4.12 -7.18
CA ARG A 42 -2.24 -4.60 -7.26
C ARG A 42 -1.37 -3.67 -8.08
N LEU A 43 -0.14 -3.48 -7.64
CA LEU A 43 0.92 -2.78 -8.36
C LEU A 43 1.91 -3.84 -8.85
N SER A 44 2.04 -3.99 -10.16
CA SER A 44 3.06 -4.86 -10.76
C SER A 44 4.32 -4.05 -11.04
N ILE A 45 5.40 -4.45 -10.39
CA ILE A 45 6.72 -3.81 -10.42
C ILE A 45 7.65 -4.72 -11.23
N PRO A 46 8.03 -4.34 -12.46
CA PRO A 46 8.82 -5.21 -13.33
C PRO A 46 10.14 -5.64 -12.68
N GLY A 47 10.36 -6.96 -12.63
CA GLY A 47 11.54 -7.56 -12.00
C GLY A 47 11.49 -7.71 -10.48
N MET A 48 10.47 -7.16 -9.80
CA MET A 48 10.34 -7.26 -8.35
C MET A 48 9.02 -7.88 -7.85
N GLY A 49 8.07 -8.13 -8.75
CA GLY A 49 6.82 -8.81 -8.41
C GLY A 49 5.69 -7.82 -8.16
N GLU A 50 4.78 -8.16 -7.24
CA GLU A 50 3.54 -7.41 -7.05
C GLU A 50 3.38 -6.93 -5.60
N ALA A 51 3.02 -5.66 -5.43
CA ALA A 51 2.51 -5.13 -4.16
C ALA A 51 0.98 -5.13 -4.18
N LEU A 52 0.37 -5.70 -3.15
CA LEU A 52 -1.09 -5.88 -3.06
C LEU A 52 -1.67 -4.97 -1.98
N PHE A 53 -2.67 -4.17 -2.35
CA PHE A 53 -3.34 -3.22 -1.48
C PHE A 53 -4.73 -3.73 -1.17
N PHE A 54 -5.03 -4.00 0.09
CA PHE A 54 -6.34 -4.41 0.58
C PHE A 54 -6.99 -3.30 1.38
N ASP A 55 -8.15 -2.84 0.93
CA ASP A 55 -9.05 -2.04 1.78
C ASP A 55 -9.73 -2.99 2.78
N LEU A 56 -9.37 -2.85 4.06
CA LEU A 56 -9.92 -3.67 5.15
C LEU A 56 -11.25 -3.11 5.68
N GLY A 57 -11.65 -1.91 5.23
CA GLY A 57 -12.77 -1.18 5.79
C GLY A 57 -12.60 -1.04 7.31
N LYS A 58 -13.60 -1.48 8.07
CA LYS A 58 -13.58 -1.39 9.55
C LYS A 58 -12.79 -2.51 10.23
N THR A 59 -12.36 -3.52 9.47
CA THR A 59 -11.68 -4.70 10.03
C THR A 59 -10.35 -4.29 10.66
N LYS A 60 -10.11 -4.79 11.88
CA LYS A 60 -8.84 -4.68 12.59
C LYS A 60 -8.13 -6.02 12.53
N LEU A 61 -6.81 -5.97 12.45
CA LEU A 61 -5.96 -7.15 12.43
C LEU A 61 -5.19 -7.14 13.73
N ASP A 62 -5.46 -8.11 14.59
CA ASP A 62 -4.97 -8.14 15.96
C ASP A 62 -3.44 -8.03 16.03
N GLN A 63 -2.73 -8.66 15.09
CA GLN A 63 -1.28 -8.62 15.02
C GLN A 63 -0.69 -7.22 14.74
N TYR A 64 -1.48 -6.28 14.23
CA TYR A 64 -1.05 -4.90 13.93
C TYR A 64 -1.73 -3.85 14.80
N THR A 65 -2.50 -4.28 15.81
CA THR A 65 -3.25 -3.37 16.69
C THR A 65 -3.01 -3.71 18.15
N ASN A 66 -2.67 -2.70 18.95
CA ASN A 66 -2.67 -2.81 20.40
C ASN A 66 -3.11 -1.47 21.04
N PRO A 67 -3.63 -1.46 22.29
CA PRO A 67 -4.13 -0.24 22.92
C PRO A 67 -3.12 0.90 23.07
N ASN A 68 -1.82 0.62 22.99
CA ASN A 68 -0.74 1.60 23.12
C ASN A 68 -0.32 2.23 21.77
N LEU A 69 -0.80 1.70 20.64
CA LEU A 69 -0.59 2.32 19.33
C LEU A 69 -1.69 3.35 19.07
N SER A 70 -1.30 4.60 18.80
CA SER A 70 -2.22 5.72 18.59
C SER A 70 -3.24 5.48 17.48
N TRP A 71 -2.84 4.75 16.43
CA TRP A 71 -3.70 4.44 15.29
C TRP A 71 -4.64 3.25 15.50
N THR A 72 -4.53 2.48 16.59
CA THR A 72 -5.40 1.31 16.86
C THR A 72 -6.89 1.68 16.92
N ASN A 73 -7.19 2.89 17.41
CA ASN A 73 -8.56 3.35 17.57
C ASN A 73 -9.15 3.94 16.27
N TYR A 74 -8.36 4.05 15.21
CA TYR A 74 -8.83 4.59 13.95
C TYR A 74 -9.81 3.62 13.28
N THR A 75 -10.78 4.15 12.54
CA THR A 75 -11.95 3.40 12.06
C THR A 75 -11.64 2.55 10.84
N TRP A 76 -10.94 3.10 9.86
CA TRP A 76 -10.66 2.46 8.57
C TRP A 76 -9.24 1.91 8.52
N GLY A 77 -9.02 0.82 7.78
CA GLY A 77 -7.72 0.17 7.68
C GLY A 77 -7.34 -0.21 6.24
N VAL A 78 -6.05 -0.21 5.98
CA VAL A 78 -5.44 -0.71 4.73
C VAL A 78 -4.32 -1.65 5.09
N LEU A 79 -4.22 -2.75 4.35
CA LEU A 79 -3.06 -3.64 4.38
C LEU A 79 -2.38 -3.63 3.02
N ILE A 80 -1.09 -3.30 3.01
CA ILE A 80 -0.23 -3.43 1.84
C ILE A 80 0.69 -4.63 2.07
N ARG A 81 0.79 -5.53 1.08
CA ARG A 81 1.67 -6.69 1.12
C ARG A 81 2.67 -6.65 -0.01
N TYR A 82 3.95 -6.85 0.29
CA TYR A 82 5.00 -6.90 -0.71
C TYR A 82 6.17 -7.76 -0.23
N GLN A 83 6.54 -8.79 -0.98
CA GLN A 83 7.71 -9.66 -0.73
C GLN A 83 7.87 -10.13 0.73
N GLY A 84 6.79 -10.64 1.34
CA GLY A 84 6.84 -11.12 2.72
C GLY A 84 6.90 -10.01 3.77
N VAL A 85 6.67 -8.75 3.40
CA VAL A 85 6.53 -7.62 4.31
C VAL A 85 5.13 -7.06 4.20
N ASP A 86 4.51 -6.79 5.35
CA ASP A 86 3.23 -6.11 5.44
C ASP A 86 3.45 -4.67 5.92
N ALA A 87 2.83 -3.71 5.25
CA ALA A 87 2.63 -2.37 5.76
C ALA A 87 1.14 -2.18 6.12
N TYR A 88 0.87 -1.83 7.36
CA TYR A 88 -0.47 -1.67 7.90
C TYR A 88 -0.73 -0.21 8.23
N TYR A 89 -1.85 0.34 7.75
CA TYR A 89 -2.22 1.74 7.93
C TYR A 89 -3.67 1.85 8.39
N ARG A 90 -3.99 2.80 9.26
CA ARG A 90 -5.36 3.11 9.67
C ARG A 90 -5.64 4.61 9.60
N TYR A 91 -6.91 4.99 9.46
CA TYR A 91 -7.36 6.39 9.37
C TYR A 91 -8.84 6.55 9.81
N ASN A 92 -9.29 7.77 10.11
CA ASN A 92 -10.67 8.03 10.56
C ASN A 92 -11.57 8.70 9.51
N GLN A 93 -11.06 9.69 8.80
CA GLN A 93 -11.85 10.49 7.86
C GLN A 93 -11.46 10.17 6.42
N VAL A 94 -10.36 10.76 5.97
CA VAL A 94 -9.79 10.55 4.63
C VAL A 94 -8.39 10.03 4.82
N GLY A 95 -8.13 8.83 4.31
CA GLY A 95 -6.79 8.26 4.30
C GLY A 95 -6.01 8.82 3.11
N SER A 96 -4.71 9.03 3.31
CA SER A 96 -3.79 9.43 2.26
C SER A 96 -2.46 8.74 2.51
N MET A 97 -1.87 8.25 1.42
CA MET A 97 -0.57 7.61 1.44
C MET A 97 0.20 7.95 0.18
N ARG A 98 1.53 7.93 0.32
CA ARG A 98 2.47 8.07 -0.79
C ARG A 98 3.25 6.78 -0.95
N ALA A 99 3.27 6.26 -2.17
CA ALA A 99 4.09 5.15 -2.59
C ALA A 99 5.15 5.68 -3.56
N THR A 100 6.41 5.69 -3.16
CA THR A 100 7.52 6.18 -3.99
C THR A 100 8.38 5.00 -4.38
N PHE A 101 8.50 4.76 -5.68
CA PHE A 101 9.50 3.85 -6.23
C PHE A 101 10.75 4.63 -6.57
N ASP A 102 11.86 4.32 -5.91
CA ASP A 102 13.14 4.96 -6.24
C ASP A 102 13.72 4.42 -7.57
N LYS A 103 14.85 4.99 -8.00
CA LYS A 103 15.54 4.58 -9.23
C LYS A 103 15.96 3.11 -9.28
N TYR A 104 15.99 2.42 -8.14
CA TYR A 104 16.31 1.01 -8.02
C TYR A 104 15.07 0.13 -7.90
N GLY A 105 13.87 0.69 -7.83
CA GLY A 105 12.62 -0.04 -7.68
C GLY A 105 12.21 -0.30 -6.23
N THR A 106 12.94 0.26 -5.25
CA THR A 106 12.56 0.15 -3.83
C THR A 106 11.25 0.90 -3.60
N LEU A 107 10.28 0.24 -2.97
CA LEU A 107 9.01 0.84 -2.58
C LEU A 107 9.14 1.49 -1.20
N HIS A 108 9.03 2.82 -1.15
CA HIS A 108 8.93 3.60 0.07
C HIS A 108 7.47 3.98 0.30
N MET A 109 6.95 3.64 1.48
CA MET A 109 5.57 3.95 1.87
C MET A 109 5.55 5.01 2.97
N GLU A 110 4.83 6.10 2.72
CA GLU A 110 4.56 7.14 3.71
C GLU A 110 3.05 7.23 3.95
N PHE A 111 2.68 7.35 5.23
CA PHE A 111 1.31 7.46 5.68
C PHE A 111 1.14 8.78 6.43
N ASP A 112 0.06 9.50 6.17
CA ASP A 112 -0.19 10.80 6.81
C ASP A 112 -0.34 10.66 8.34
N GLU A 113 -0.89 9.54 8.82
CA GLU A 113 -1.08 9.26 10.25
C GLU A 113 -0.94 7.79 10.60
N GLY A 114 0.03 7.47 11.45
CA GLY A 114 0.23 6.10 11.93
C GLY A 114 0.67 5.12 10.85
N GLY A 115 0.84 3.89 11.27
CA GLY A 115 1.20 2.79 10.39
C GLY A 115 2.40 2.02 10.91
N MET A 116 2.56 0.80 10.43
CA MET A 116 3.72 -0.02 10.77
C MET A 116 4.11 -0.89 9.59
N GLU A 117 5.41 -1.14 9.49
CA GLU A 117 5.97 -2.18 8.67
C GLU A 117 6.25 -3.40 9.54
N THR A 118 6.00 -4.60 9.04
CA THR A 118 6.28 -5.85 9.76
C THR A 118 6.67 -6.94 8.77
N ALA A 119 7.85 -7.53 8.99
CA ALA A 119 8.27 -8.72 8.26
C ALA A 119 7.38 -9.92 8.64
N LEU A 120 6.95 -10.68 7.63
CA LEU A 120 6.15 -11.89 7.80
C LEU A 120 6.99 -13.15 7.57
N PRO A 121 6.69 -14.23 8.30
CA PRO A 121 7.06 -15.56 7.85
C PRO A 121 6.28 -15.90 6.56
N GLU A 122 7.00 -16.31 5.51
CA GLU A 122 6.42 -16.55 4.18
C GLU A 122 5.35 -17.65 4.16
N ILE A 123 5.44 -18.61 5.09
CA ILE A 123 4.48 -19.71 5.23
C ILE A 123 4.23 -19.95 6.72
N ILE A 124 2.95 -19.97 7.11
CA ILE A 124 2.52 -20.38 8.45
C ILE A 124 1.77 -21.70 8.30
N VAL A 125 2.35 -22.79 8.80
CA VAL A 125 1.69 -24.09 8.92
C VAL A 125 1.16 -24.21 10.35
N LYS A 126 -0.10 -24.61 10.49
CA LYS A 126 -0.75 -24.89 11.78
C LYS A 126 -0.97 -26.39 11.94
#